data_AF-A0A6N6JTV7-F1
#
_entry.id   AF-A0A6N6JTV7-F1
#
_cell.length_a   1.000
_cell.length_b   1.000
_cell.length_c   1.000
_cell.angle_alpha   90.00
_cell.angle_beta   90.00
_cell.angle_gamma   90.00
#
_symmetry.space_group_name_H-M   'P 1'
#
loop_
_entity.id
_entity.type
_entity.pdbx_description
1 polymer ?
#
loop_
_entity_poly.entity_id
_entity_poly.type
_entity_poly.pdbx_seq_one_letter_code
_entity_poly.pdbx_strand_id
1 'polypeptide(L)'
;MRLSLVLLVLLSVLATGCQTLIDGGNYAAMGTVPPQTDPEPRTIWLSEMKARLGWEVGEANGTGDHAIQSRDGRHRLVFRENSDVMIMNNLFWRFERNAYFRNDDLLLPESVFDFVARHIGREDLVRARRKPAGNYELEPLTPPAQAKKPEKAIGTDLRGWTICIDAGHGGKDPGGIGHGISEKHICLNVALRLQKLCEGAGARVIMTRTGDTYPELDERVTMANEGKADLFISIHANISPSDDSVVGSEGFFNESSESSKRLTQALVGALVSEVGMANRGAKKDPRGLRVLTKTKMTATLIELGFLSNKAEALKLNRTDTQEKMADALFAGLVKFARAEPKASVSR
;
A
#
# COMPACT_ATOMS: atom_id res chain seq x y z
N MET A 1 46.24 -3.83 34.88
CA MET A 1 47.41 -4.65 34.49
C MET A 1 46.91 -6.09 34.34
N ARG A 2 47.30 -6.82 33.28
CA ARG A 2 46.85 -8.20 32.90
C ARG A 2 45.41 -8.27 32.36
N LEU A 3 45.22 -8.51 31.05
CA LEU A 3 45.28 -9.77 30.26
C LEU A 3 43.92 -10.51 30.29
N SER A 4 43.16 -10.60 29.19
CA SER A 4 43.20 -11.65 28.13
C SER A 4 42.08 -12.69 28.34
N LEU A 5 41.55 -13.46 27.38
CA LEU A 5 41.76 -13.65 25.92
C LEU A 5 40.44 -14.23 25.32
N VAL A 6 40.15 -14.11 24.02
CA VAL A 6 40.06 -15.18 22.97
C VAL A 6 39.03 -14.69 21.90
N LEU A 7 38.93 -15.13 20.63
CA LEU A 7 39.84 -15.26 19.47
C LEU A 7 38.99 -15.73 18.24
N LEU A 8 39.57 -15.72 17.02
CA LEU A 8 39.15 -16.40 15.75
C LEU A 8 38.05 -15.76 14.84
N VAL A 9 38.18 -15.70 13.48
CA VAL A 9 39.37 -15.83 12.59
C VAL A 9 39.12 -15.44 11.09
N LEU A 10 40.20 -15.08 10.38
CA LEU A 10 40.53 -15.09 8.92
C LEU A 10 39.95 -14.13 7.84
N LEU A 11 40.87 -13.75 6.93
CA LEU A 11 40.75 -13.06 5.64
C LEU A 11 40.89 -14.04 4.45
N SER A 12 40.48 -13.63 3.24
CA SER A 12 41.27 -13.80 1.99
C SER A 12 40.78 -12.85 0.85
N VAL A 13 41.65 -12.00 0.25
CA VAL A 13 42.32 -12.14 -1.09
C VAL A 13 41.40 -11.68 -2.25
N LEU A 14 41.70 -10.67 -3.11
CA LEU A 14 42.83 -10.47 -4.04
C LEU A 14 43.19 -8.99 -4.31
N ALA A 15 44.37 -8.76 -4.91
CA ALA A 15 44.74 -7.51 -5.60
C ALA A 15 45.52 -7.78 -6.92
N THR A 16 45.13 -7.12 -8.00
CA THR A 16 45.81 -6.93 -9.32
C THR A 16 44.92 -5.98 -10.16
N GLY A 17 45.38 -5.06 -11.03
CA GLY A 17 46.72 -4.51 -11.30
C GLY A 17 46.77 -3.74 -12.65
N CYS A 18 47.62 -2.70 -12.74
CA CYS A 18 48.17 -2.03 -13.95
C CYS A 18 47.42 -0.87 -14.69
N GLN A 19 48.09 0.30 -14.72
CA GLN A 19 48.40 1.26 -15.82
C GLN A 19 48.05 0.88 -17.29
N THR A 20 47.93 1.76 -18.30
CA THR A 20 48.54 3.11 -18.59
C THR A 20 47.77 3.94 -19.67
N LEU A 21 47.87 5.28 -19.60
CA LEU A 21 47.98 6.34 -20.65
C LEU A 21 47.53 6.13 -22.13
N ILE A 22 46.84 7.13 -22.72
CA ILE A 22 47.35 8.05 -23.79
C ILE A 22 46.29 9.12 -24.23
N ASP A 23 46.75 10.37 -24.36
CA ASP A 23 46.33 11.58 -25.09
C ASP A 23 44.93 11.77 -25.74
N GLY A 24 44.29 12.89 -25.36
CA GLY A 24 44.21 14.11 -26.20
C GLY A 24 43.42 14.10 -27.52
N GLY A 25 42.22 14.72 -27.52
CA GLY A 25 41.51 15.08 -28.76
C GLY A 25 40.24 15.91 -28.54
N ASN A 26 40.32 17.24 -28.73
CA ASN A 26 39.15 18.13 -28.68
C ASN A 26 38.32 18.06 -29.98
N TYR A 27 37.02 17.78 -29.87
CA TYR A 27 35.99 18.38 -30.73
C TYR A 27 34.70 18.59 -29.92
N ALA A 28 34.17 19.81 -29.93
CA ALA A 28 33.02 20.20 -29.12
C ALA A 28 31.70 20.07 -29.89
N ALA A 29 30.71 19.38 -29.31
CA ALA A 29 29.29 19.64 -29.54
C ALA A 29 28.43 19.04 -28.41
N MET A 30 27.70 19.91 -27.69
CA MET A 30 26.52 19.62 -26.85
C MET A 30 26.61 18.47 -25.84
N GLY A 31 26.95 18.76 -24.58
CA GLY A 31 26.76 17.81 -23.48
C GLY A 31 27.22 18.28 -22.10
N THR A 32 26.50 17.82 -21.07
CA THR A 32 26.88 17.72 -19.64
C THR A 32 27.20 19.02 -18.87
N VAL A 33 26.28 19.38 -17.96
CA VAL A 33 26.59 20.11 -16.72
C VAL A 33 27.44 19.18 -15.83
N PRO A 34 28.50 19.64 -15.16
CA PRO A 34 29.35 18.78 -14.33
C PRO A 34 28.59 18.27 -13.08
N PRO A 35 28.95 17.08 -12.55
CA PRO A 35 28.37 16.58 -11.31
C PRO A 35 28.90 17.38 -10.11
N GLN A 36 28.14 18.39 -9.67
CA GLN A 36 28.26 18.88 -8.30
C GLN A 36 27.62 17.86 -7.37
N THR A 37 28.46 17.06 -6.71
CA THR A 37 28.04 16.25 -5.56
C THR A 37 27.91 17.13 -4.32
N ASP A 38 26.87 17.97 -4.30
CA ASP A 38 26.32 18.41 -3.02
C ASP A 38 25.70 17.16 -2.35
N PRO A 39 25.81 17.01 -1.01
CA PRO A 39 25.11 15.94 -0.32
C PRO A 39 23.61 16.12 -0.53
N GLU A 40 22.92 15.07 -0.97
CA GLU A 40 21.45 15.04 -1.18
C GLU A 40 20.74 15.82 -0.06
N PRO A 41 19.85 16.79 -0.37
CA PRO A 41 19.12 17.61 0.60
C PRO A 41 18.57 16.81 1.80
N ARG A 42 18.07 15.61 1.50
CA ARG A 42 17.62 14.58 2.44
C ARG A 42 18.57 14.44 3.66
N THR A 43 19.88 14.40 3.42
CA THR A 43 20.91 14.14 4.44
C THR A 43 21.01 15.28 5.44
N ILE A 44 20.99 16.53 4.96
CA ILE A 44 21.16 17.72 5.82
C ILE A 44 19.96 17.87 6.75
N TRP A 45 18.74 17.81 6.20
CA TRP A 45 17.49 17.95 6.98
C TRP A 45 17.37 16.93 8.11
N LEU A 46 17.60 15.64 7.79
CA LEU A 46 17.53 14.54 8.75
C LEU A 46 18.64 14.66 9.81
N SER A 47 19.83 15.14 9.44
CA SER A 47 20.94 15.37 10.38
C SER A 47 20.66 16.53 11.35
N GLU A 48 20.01 17.61 10.90
CA GLU A 48 19.66 18.76 11.73
C GLU A 48 18.59 18.44 12.77
N MET A 49 17.54 17.67 12.41
CA MET A 49 16.53 17.23 13.39
C MET A 49 17.15 16.37 14.50
N LYS A 50 18.04 15.45 14.12
CA LYS A 50 18.80 14.63 15.08
C LYS A 50 19.71 15.49 15.97
N ALA A 51 20.41 16.47 15.40
CA ALA A 51 21.38 17.31 16.12
C ALA A 51 20.72 18.36 17.03
N ARG A 52 19.59 18.96 16.63
CA ARG A 52 18.94 20.06 17.37
C ARG A 52 17.90 19.59 18.39
N LEU A 53 17.11 18.56 18.04
CA LEU A 53 15.99 18.11 18.89
C LEU A 53 16.30 16.78 19.60
N GLY A 54 17.37 16.07 19.18
CA GLY A 54 17.67 14.73 19.69
C GLY A 54 16.63 13.68 19.31
N TRP A 55 15.89 13.92 18.22
CA TRP A 55 14.87 13.02 17.71
C TRP A 55 15.51 11.87 16.92
N GLU A 56 14.91 10.69 17.00
CA GLU A 56 15.35 9.54 16.22
C GLU A 56 14.77 9.63 14.82
N VAL A 57 15.66 9.54 13.84
CA VAL A 57 15.34 9.72 12.42
C VAL A 57 15.88 8.52 11.67
N GLY A 58 15.03 7.88 10.88
CA GLY A 58 15.37 6.67 10.14
C GLY A 58 14.34 6.32 9.08
N GLU A 59 14.49 5.14 8.52
CA GLU A 59 13.55 4.57 7.58
C GLU A 59 12.50 3.75 8.33
N ALA A 60 11.22 3.86 7.98
CA ALA A 60 10.18 3.04 8.57
C ALA A 60 10.27 1.62 8.03
N ASN A 61 11.08 0.78 8.68
CA ASN A 61 11.17 -0.66 8.43
C ASN A 61 11.68 -1.03 7.01
N GLY A 62 12.50 -0.20 6.37
CA GLY A 62 13.10 -0.51 5.06
C GLY A 62 12.18 -0.36 3.85
N THR A 63 11.16 0.51 3.92
CA THR A 63 10.13 0.69 2.88
C THR A 63 10.32 1.93 1.99
N GLY A 64 11.42 2.67 2.16
CA GLY A 64 11.61 4.02 1.62
C GLY A 64 10.83 5.13 2.34
N ASP A 65 10.03 4.79 3.35
CA ASP A 65 9.24 5.78 4.12
C ASP A 65 10.09 6.42 5.21
N HIS A 66 9.99 7.74 5.36
CA HIS A 66 10.70 8.48 6.39
C HIS A 66 10.00 8.36 7.74
N ALA A 67 10.70 7.86 8.76
CA ALA A 67 10.25 7.81 10.15
C ALA A 67 10.98 8.87 10.98
N ILE A 68 10.21 9.62 11.77
CA ILE A 68 10.70 10.61 12.73
C ILE A 68 10.02 10.35 14.05
N GLN A 69 10.80 10.21 15.13
CA GLN A 69 10.29 9.94 16.47
C GLN A 69 10.88 10.92 17.49
N SER A 70 10.01 11.49 18.34
CA SER A 70 10.43 12.38 19.42
C SER A 70 11.30 11.63 20.43
N ARG A 71 12.21 12.36 21.08
CA ARG A 71 13.19 11.81 22.03
C ARG A 71 12.57 11.08 23.23
N ASP A 72 11.34 11.42 23.57
CA ASP A 72 10.53 10.80 24.63
C ASP A 72 9.59 9.70 24.12
N GLY A 73 9.66 9.36 22.83
CA GLY A 73 8.85 8.35 22.16
C GLY A 73 7.38 8.72 21.95
N ARG A 74 6.88 9.84 22.48
CA ARG A 74 5.44 10.22 22.47
C ARG A 74 4.89 10.57 21.10
N HIS A 75 5.74 11.01 20.17
CA HIS A 75 5.36 11.44 18.84
C HIS A 75 6.13 10.64 17.80
N ARG A 76 5.43 9.97 16.87
CA ARG A 76 6.03 9.30 15.72
C ARG A 76 5.29 9.71 14.45
N LEU A 77 6.03 10.26 13.50
CA LEU A 77 5.58 10.63 12.17
C LEU A 77 6.20 9.66 11.16
N VAL A 78 5.39 9.14 10.24
CA VAL A 78 5.87 8.36 9.09
C VAL A 78 5.24 8.93 7.82
N PHE A 79 6.05 9.24 6.82
CA PHE A 79 5.56 9.78 5.54
C PHE A 79 6.43 9.31 4.38
N ARG A 80 5.83 9.27 3.18
CA ARG A 80 6.51 8.98 1.92
C ARG A 80 6.62 10.25 1.10
N GLU A 81 7.77 10.48 0.48
CA GLU A 81 7.93 11.59 -0.46
C GLU A 81 6.93 11.46 -1.62
N ASN A 82 6.31 12.57 -2.03
CA ASN A 82 5.25 12.59 -3.04
C ASN A 82 4.00 11.76 -2.68
N SER A 83 3.76 11.45 -1.40
CA SER A 83 2.49 10.87 -0.94
C SER A 83 1.55 11.94 -0.38
N ASP A 84 0.24 11.69 -0.56
CA ASP A 84 -0.86 12.40 0.08
C ASP A 84 -1.16 11.86 1.50
N VAL A 85 -0.41 10.87 2.00
CA VAL A 85 -0.64 10.20 3.29
C VAL A 85 0.55 10.36 4.24
N MET A 86 0.24 10.61 5.51
CA MET A 86 1.16 10.56 6.65
C MET A 86 0.53 9.78 7.79
N ILE A 87 1.33 8.98 8.49
CA ILE A 87 0.94 8.34 9.75
C ILE A 87 1.51 9.19 10.89
N MET A 88 0.67 9.61 11.83
CA MET A 88 1.10 10.30 13.05
C MET A 88 0.50 9.60 14.25
N ASN A 89 1.34 9.09 15.15
CA ASN A 89 0.94 8.35 16.36
C ASN A 89 -0.02 7.19 16.05
N ASN A 90 0.30 6.41 15.02
CA ASN A 90 -0.49 5.30 14.47
C ASN A 90 -1.86 5.69 13.87
N LEU A 91 -2.17 6.98 13.74
CA LEU A 91 -3.34 7.48 13.01
C LEU A 91 -2.95 7.87 11.58
N PHE A 92 -3.77 7.48 10.61
CA PHE A 92 -3.58 7.84 9.20
C PHE A 92 -4.22 9.21 8.91
N TRP A 93 -3.44 10.09 8.29
CA TRP A 93 -3.84 11.43 7.87
C TRP A 93 -3.65 11.55 6.36
N ARG A 94 -4.64 12.12 5.67
CA ARG A 94 -4.62 12.30 4.22
C ARG A 94 -4.78 13.77 3.89
N PHE A 95 -4.06 14.24 2.87
CA PHE A 95 -3.89 15.65 2.55
C PHE A 95 -4.29 15.98 1.13
N GLU A 96 -4.76 17.21 0.90
CA GLU A 96 -5.20 17.67 -0.42
C GLU A 96 -4.04 17.76 -1.45
N ARG A 97 -2.79 17.80 -0.98
CA ARG A 97 -1.58 17.85 -1.82
C ARG A 97 -0.43 17.12 -1.12
N ASN A 98 0.41 16.44 -1.89
CA ASN A 98 1.53 15.62 -1.38
C ASN A 98 2.59 16.46 -0.64
N ALA A 99 3.34 15.89 0.30
CA ALA A 99 4.57 16.53 0.81
C ALA A 99 5.75 16.34 -0.16
N TYR A 100 6.68 17.31 -0.24
CA TYR A 100 7.92 17.19 -1.01
C TYR A 100 9.08 17.99 -0.40
N PHE A 101 10.32 17.62 -0.71
CA PHE A 101 11.52 18.36 -0.29
C PHE A 101 11.98 19.36 -1.35
N ARG A 102 12.44 20.55 -0.93
CA ARG A 102 13.12 21.52 -1.81
C ARG A 102 14.10 22.36 -1.00
N ASN A 103 15.35 22.47 -1.46
CA ASN A 103 16.42 23.21 -0.78
C ASN A 103 16.53 22.79 0.70
N ASP A 104 16.47 21.47 0.93
CA ASP A 104 16.46 20.78 2.22
C ASP A 104 15.41 21.24 3.25
N ASP A 105 14.37 21.95 2.80
CA ASP A 105 13.16 22.21 3.58
C ASP A 105 12.04 21.23 3.17
N LEU A 106 11.32 20.69 4.16
CA LEU A 106 10.13 19.85 3.95
C LEU A 106 8.90 20.73 3.73
N LEU A 107 8.37 20.76 2.50
CA LEU A 107 7.26 21.63 2.13
C LEU A 107 5.91 20.92 2.32
N LEU A 108 5.23 21.27 3.40
CA LEU A 108 3.89 20.77 3.76
C LEU A 108 2.78 21.71 3.23
N PRO A 109 1.60 21.19 2.86
CA PRO A 109 0.43 22.03 2.65
C PRO A 109 0.09 22.83 3.92
N GLU A 110 -0.47 24.03 3.79
CA GLU A 110 -0.64 24.96 4.92
C GLU A 110 -1.50 24.37 6.07
N SER A 111 -2.63 23.74 5.73
CA SER A 111 -3.50 23.04 6.69
C SER A 111 -2.78 21.91 7.44
N VAL A 112 -1.81 21.26 6.79
CA VAL A 112 -1.01 20.17 7.35
C VAL A 112 0.08 20.71 8.26
N PHE A 113 0.81 21.73 7.80
CA PHE A 113 1.83 22.41 8.61
C PHE A 113 1.22 22.94 9.92
N ASP A 114 0.07 23.61 9.84
CA ASP A 114 -0.61 24.17 11.01
C ASP A 114 -1.32 23.11 11.87
N PHE A 115 -1.69 21.97 11.29
CA PHE A 115 -2.13 20.81 12.06
C PHE A 115 -0.98 20.21 12.86
N VAL A 116 0.14 19.88 12.21
CA VAL A 116 1.30 19.26 12.85
C VAL A 116 1.90 20.21 13.91
N ALA A 117 2.05 21.51 13.59
CA ALA A 117 2.55 22.52 14.53
C ALA A 117 1.75 22.62 15.84
N ARG A 118 0.43 22.37 15.78
CA ARG A 118 -0.45 22.36 16.96
C ARG A 118 -0.33 21.09 17.81
N HIS A 119 0.20 19.99 17.26
CA HIS A 119 0.27 18.70 17.94
C HIS A 119 1.68 18.33 18.43
N ILE A 120 2.74 18.88 17.81
CA ILE A 120 4.14 18.60 18.17
C ILE A 120 4.95 19.84 18.53
N GLY A 121 4.37 21.05 18.49
CA GLY A 121 5.10 22.31 18.60
C GLY A 121 5.50 22.87 17.23
N ARG A 122 5.61 24.21 17.13
CA ARG A 122 6.07 24.90 15.90
C ARG A 122 7.59 25.02 15.88
N GLU A 123 8.18 25.11 17.07
CA GLU A 123 9.60 25.07 17.40
C GLU A 123 10.27 23.75 16.98
N ASP A 124 9.55 22.63 17.08
CA ASP A 124 10.02 21.29 16.72
C ASP A 124 9.89 20.98 15.21
N LEU A 125 9.23 21.84 14.43
CA LEU A 125 9.12 21.76 12.97
C LEU A 125 10.35 22.34 12.25
N VAL A 126 11.55 21.92 12.67
CA VAL A 126 12.83 22.37 12.11
C VAL A 126 12.86 22.10 10.60
N ARG A 127 13.08 23.16 9.84
CA ARG A 127 13.15 23.15 8.36
C ARG A 127 11.92 22.59 7.62
N ALA A 128 10.82 22.29 8.31
CA ALA A 128 9.53 22.24 7.64
C ALA A 128 9.06 23.66 7.30
N ARG A 129 8.32 23.83 6.21
CA ARG A 129 7.66 25.08 5.81
C ARG A 129 6.26 24.81 5.27
N ARG A 130 5.41 25.83 5.34
CA ARG A 130 4.23 25.90 4.47
C ARG A 130 4.68 26.02 3.01
N LYS A 131 4.04 25.30 2.10
CA LYS A 131 4.21 25.49 0.66
C LYS A 131 3.86 26.92 0.26
N PRO A 132 4.66 27.59 -0.60
CA PRO A 132 4.25 28.85 -1.21
C PRO A 132 2.97 28.65 -2.03
N ALA A 133 2.07 29.64 -2.01
CA ALA A 133 0.96 29.76 -2.95
C ALA A 133 1.48 30.14 -4.35
N GLY A 134 2.10 29.18 -5.03
CA GLY A 134 2.69 29.36 -6.35
C GLY A 134 1.70 29.12 -7.49
N ASN A 135 1.73 29.99 -8.50
CA ASN A 135 1.01 29.85 -9.76
C ASN A 135 1.58 28.69 -10.59
N TYR A 136 1.18 27.47 -10.25
CA TYR A 136 1.10 26.40 -11.23
C TYR A 136 -0.21 26.63 -11.99
N GLU A 137 -0.17 26.75 -13.32
CA GLU A 137 -1.39 26.76 -14.11
C GLU A 137 -2.13 25.46 -13.84
N LEU A 138 -3.27 25.60 -13.14
CA LEU A 138 -4.28 24.58 -13.08
C LEU A 138 -4.85 24.51 -14.49
N GLU A 139 -4.44 23.50 -15.27
CA GLU A 139 -5.40 22.78 -16.11
C GLU A 139 -6.66 22.62 -15.24
N PRO A 140 -7.78 23.29 -15.56
CA PRO A 140 -8.93 23.25 -14.68
C PRO A 140 -9.42 21.82 -14.68
N LEU A 141 -9.10 21.09 -13.61
CA LEU A 141 -9.76 19.85 -13.26
C LEU A 141 -11.25 20.17 -13.31
N THR A 142 -11.93 19.70 -14.36
CA THR A 142 -13.38 19.75 -14.47
C THR A 142 -13.89 19.21 -13.14
N PRO A 143 -14.55 20.02 -12.29
CA PRO A 143 -14.87 19.60 -10.94
C PRO A 143 -15.59 18.27 -11.04
N PRO A 144 -15.08 17.16 -10.46
CA PRO A 144 -15.48 15.81 -10.84
C PRO A 144 -16.99 15.69 -10.77
N ALA A 145 -17.62 15.64 -11.95
CA ALA A 145 -18.91 16.28 -12.25
C ALA A 145 -19.96 16.01 -11.16
N GLN A 146 -20.04 16.95 -10.19
CA GLN A 146 -20.47 16.73 -8.80
C GLN A 146 -20.86 15.27 -8.56
N ALA A 147 -19.85 14.40 -8.40
CA ALA A 147 -20.06 12.96 -8.26
C ALA A 147 -21.08 12.78 -7.14
N LYS A 148 -22.34 12.48 -7.52
CA LYS A 148 -23.48 12.62 -6.64
C LYS A 148 -23.18 11.80 -5.41
N LYS A 149 -22.86 12.48 -4.31
CA LYS A 149 -22.56 11.85 -3.03
C LYS A 149 -23.72 10.89 -2.81
N PRO A 150 -23.51 9.56 -2.81
CA PRO A 150 -24.60 8.65 -2.57
C PRO A 150 -24.88 8.77 -1.08
N GLU A 151 -25.65 9.81 -0.73
CA GLU A 151 -26.33 10.00 0.56
C GLU A 151 -27.51 9.02 0.68
N LYS A 152 -27.33 7.85 0.05
CA LYS A 152 -28.06 6.64 0.30
C LYS A 152 -27.50 6.14 1.62
N ALA A 153 -28.33 6.17 2.67
CA ALA A 153 -27.98 5.66 3.99
C ALA A 153 -27.16 4.38 3.86
N ILE A 154 -26.04 4.27 4.60
CA ILE A 154 -25.15 3.11 4.51
C ILE A 154 -26.00 1.88 4.79
N GLY A 155 -26.27 1.14 3.72
CA GLY A 155 -27.34 0.16 3.73
C GLY A 155 -26.97 -0.96 4.66
N THR A 156 -27.93 -1.46 5.44
CA THR A 156 -27.71 -2.64 6.29
C THR A 156 -27.75 -3.93 5.45
N ASP A 157 -27.24 -3.84 4.22
CA ASP A 157 -27.24 -4.86 3.17
C ASP A 157 -26.38 -6.07 3.55
N LEU A 158 -25.36 -5.85 4.40
CA LEU A 158 -24.48 -6.90 4.91
C LEU A 158 -24.78 -7.25 6.38
N ARG A 159 -25.90 -6.80 6.94
CA ARG A 159 -26.30 -7.12 8.32
C ARG A 159 -26.41 -8.63 8.52
N GLY A 160 -25.67 -9.16 9.49
CA GLY A 160 -25.70 -10.58 9.86
C GLY A 160 -24.76 -11.48 9.05
N TRP A 161 -24.03 -10.90 8.08
CA TRP A 161 -22.87 -11.56 7.46
C TRP A 161 -21.65 -11.44 8.37
N THR A 162 -20.89 -12.52 8.51
CA THR A 162 -19.48 -12.49 8.93
C THR A 162 -18.62 -12.64 7.68
N ILE A 163 -17.69 -11.72 7.45
CA ILE A 163 -16.81 -11.73 6.28
C ILE A 163 -15.36 -11.77 6.76
N CYS A 164 -14.61 -12.78 6.34
CA CYS A 164 -13.16 -12.80 6.51
C CYS A 164 -12.52 -12.10 5.30
N ILE A 165 -11.82 -11.00 5.55
CA ILE A 165 -11.03 -10.28 4.54
C ILE A 165 -9.56 -10.61 4.79
N ASP A 166 -8.94 -11.19 3.78
CA ASP A 166 -7.55 -11.61 3.81
C ASP A 166 -6.69 -10.68 2.96
N ALA A 167 -5.78 -9.94 3.61
CA ALA A 167 -4.81 -9.12 2.91
C ALA A 167 -3.58 -9.97 2.56
N GLY A 168 -3.39 -10.27 1.27
CA GLY A 168 -2.29 -11.11 0.78
C GLY A 168 -0.92 -10.72 1.32
N HIS A 169 -0.04 -11.70 1.51
CA HIS A 169 1.36 -11.51 1.97
C HIS A 169 1.46 -10.75 3.30
N GLY A 170 2.55 -10.00 3.53
CA GLY A 170 2.79 -9.16 4.71
C GLY A 170 4.08 -9.51 5.46
N GLY A 171 4.58 -8.59 6.29
CA GLY A 171 5.78 -8.77 7.09
C GLY A 171 7.00 -9.16 6.26
N LYS A 172 7.52 -10.38 6.52
CA LYS A 172 8.66 -10.99 5.84
C LYS A 172 8.42 -11.32 4.36
N ASP A 173 7.16 -11.40 3.94
CA ASP A 173 6.76 -11.71 2.57
C ASP A 173 6.25 -10.43 1.88
N PRO A 174 6.98 -9.88 0.90
CA PRO A 174 6.56 -8.69 0.14
C PRO A 174 5.45 -8.99 -0.88
N GLY A 175 5.18 -10.27 -1.18
CA GLY A 175 4.46 -10.69 -2.36
C GLY A 175 5.19 -10.30 -3.65
N GLY A 176 4.43 -10.10 -4.71
CA GLY A 176 4.93 -9.55 -5.96
C GLY A 176 5.60 -8.19 -5.77
N ILE A 177 6.81 -8.04 -6.33
CA ILE A 177 7.49 -6.74 -6.46
C ILE A 177 7.61 -6.40 -7.94
N GLY A 178 7.04 -5.26 -8.33
CA GLY A 178 7.13 -4.74 -9.69
C GLY A 178 7.36 -3.24 -9.68
N HIS A 179 8.34 -2.75 -10.45
CA HIS A 179 8.68 -1.31 -10.54
C HIS A 179 8.94 -0.64 -9.17
N GLY A 180 9.50 -1.37 -8.21
CA GLY A 180 9.74 -0.91 -6.83
C GLY A 180 8.50 -0.88 -5.93
N ILE A 181 7.36 -1.36 -6.41
CA ILE A 181 6.09 -1.40 -5.67
C ILE A 181 5.85 -2.83 -5.20
N SER A 182 5.50 -3.00 -3.92
CA SER A 182 5.31 -4.30 -3.27
C SER A 182 3.82 -4.56 -2.97
N GLU A 183 3.36 -5.74 -3.40
CA GLU A 183 1.98 -6.22 -3.30
C GLU A 183 1.38 -6.08 -1.90
N LYS A 184 2.13 -6.49 -0.86
CA LYS A 184 1.62 -6.52 0.52
C LYS A 184 1.05 -5.18 1.02
N HIS A 185 1.53 -4.05 0.50
CA HIS A 185 1.05 -2.72 0.90
C HIS A 185 -0.26 -2.36 0.20
N ILE A 186 -0.38 -2.65 -1.10
CA ILE A 186 -1.61 -2.45 -1.88
C ILE A 186 -2.74 -3.30 -1.28
N CYS A 187 -2.47 -4.58 -1.04
CA CYS A 187 -3.44 -5.51 -0.47
C CYS A 187 -3.92 -5.08 0.91
N LEU A 188 -3.02 -4.60 1.78
CA LEU A 188 -3.40 -4.09 3.10
C LEU A 188 -4.30 -2.86 3.01
N ASN A 189 -3.94 -1.88 2.17
CA ASN A 189 -4.69 -0.63 2.05
C ASN A 189 -6.12 -0.87 1.51
N VAL A 190 -6.26 -1.70 0.47
CA VAL A 190 -7.56 -2.06 -0.10
C VAL A 190 -8.38 -2.85 0.93
N ALA A 191 -7.78 -3.82 1.62
CA ALA A 191 -8.45 -4.63 2.64
C ALA A 191 -8.94 -3.80 3.84
N LEU A 192 -8.11 -2.88 4.37
CA LEU A 192 -8.47 -2.00 5.49
C LEU A 192 -9.61 -1.02 5.15
N ARG A 193 -9.74 -0.61 3.88
CA ARG A 193 -10.91 0.17 3.45
C ARG A 193 -12.13 -0.73 3.25
N LEU A 194 -11.98 -1.89 2.62
CA LEU A 194 -13.09 -2.84 2.45
C LEU A 194 -13.68 -3.26 3.81
N GLN A 195 -12.83 -3.44 4.84
CA GLN A 195 -13.26 -3.62 6.22
C GLN A 195 -14.26 -2.54 6.66
N LYS A 196 -13.86 -1.26 6.60
CA LYS A 196 -14.68 -0.13 7.07
C LYS A 196 -16.01 -0.03 6.32
N LEU A 197 -16.01 -0.31 5.01
CA LEU A 197 -17.23 -0.33 4.20
C LEU A 197 -18.18 -1.46 4.63
N CYS A 198 -17.64 -2.67 4.83
CA CYS A 198 -18.40 -3.84 5.26
C CYS A 198 -18.96 -3.70 6.69
N GLU A 199 -18.15 -3.21 7.62
CA GLU A 199 -18.56 -2.91 9.01
C GLU A 199 -19.64 -1.82 9.03
N GLY A 200 -19.48 -0.75 8.25
CA GLY A 200 -20.50 0.29 8.08
C GLY A 200 -21.83 -0.24 7.54
N ALA A 201 -21.79 -1.25 6.67
CA ALA A 201 -22.97 -1.95 6.14
C ALA A 201 -23.56 -3.02 7.09
N GLY A 202 -23.04 -3.12 8.32
CA GLY A 202 -23.53 -4.01 9.37
C GLY A 202 -22.97 -5.43 9.36
N ALA A 203 -21.93 -5.71 8.57
CA ALA A 203 -21.22 -6.98 8.65
C ALA A 203 -20.32 -7.03 9.89
N ARG A 204 -20.04 -8.25 10.38
CA ARG A 204 -18.88 -8.50 11.24
C ARG A 204 -17.70 -8.85 10.35
N VAL A 205 -16.65 -8.04 10.37
CA VAL A 205 -15.42 -8.33 9.62
C VAL A 205 -14.41 -9.05 10.50
N ILE A 206 -13.69 -10.01 9.90
CA ILE A 206 -12.52 -10.67 10.46
C ILE A 206 -11.37 -10.35 9.51
N MET A 207 -10.30 -9.74 10.02
CA MET A 207 -9.11 -9.43 9.23
C MET A 207 -8.04 -10.48 9.51
N THR A 208 -7.39 -11.04 8.49
CA THR A 208 -6.22 -11.90 8.71
C THR A 208 -5.00 -11.11 9.18
N ARG A 209 -4.92 -9.84 8.80
CA ARG A 209 -3.97 -8.85 9.34
C ARG A 209 -4.52 -7.43 9.18
N THR A 210 -4.18 -6.55 10.11
CA THR A 210 -4.48 -5.11 10.10
C THR A 210 -3.22 -4.23 10.00
N GLY A 211 -2.05 -4.85 9.95
CA GLY A 211 -0.75 -4.19 9.80
C GLY A 211 0.19 -5.00 8.91
N ASP A 212 1.48 -4.65 8.94
CA ASP A 212 2.52 -5.35 8.17
C ASP A 212 3.05 -6.61 8.90
N THR A 213 2.15 -7.54 9.17
CA THR A 213 2.45 -8.86 9.75
C THR A 213 2.29 -9.95 8.70
N TYR A 214 2.94 -11.10 8.90
CA TYR A 214 2.79 -12.27 8.02
C TYR A 214 1.98 -13.37 8.71
N PRO A 215 0.65 -13.44 8.50
CA PRO A 215 -0.10 -14.62 8.86
C PRO A 215 0.20 -15.75 7.85
N GLU A 216 0.57 -16.92 8.35
CA GLU A 216 0.82 -18.13 7.57
C GLU A 216 -0.48 -18.63 6.92
N LEU A 217 -0.39 -19.43 5.85
CA LEU A 217 -1.58 -19.86 5.09
C LEU A 217 -2.63 -20.60 5.93
N ASP A 218 -2.21 -21.41 6.90
CA ASP A 218 -3.13 -22.09 7.82
C ASP A 218 -3.73 -21.17 8.90
N GLU A 219 -3.05 -20.09 9.27
CA GLU A 219 -3.58 -19.09 10.20
C GLU A 219 -4.73 -18.31 9.55
N ARG A 220 -4.56 -17.92 8.28
CA ARG A 220 -5.62 -17.30 7.44
C ARG A 220 -6.87 -18.18 7.37
N VAL A 221 -6.68 -19.48 7.12
CA VAL A 221 -7.74 -20.49 7.06
C VAL A 221 -8.41 -20.68 8.43
N THR A 222 -7.62 -20.76 9.50
CA THR A 222 -8.11 -20.93 10.89
C THR A 222 -8.96 -19.74 11.31
N MET A 223 -8.47 -18.51 11.10
CA MET A 223 -9.21 -17.28 11.39
C MET A 223 -10.57 -17.22 10.67
N ALA A 224 -10.65 -17.65 9.41
CA ALA A 224 -11.91 -17.71 8.67
C ALA A 224 -12.87 -18.80 9.22
N ASN A 225 -12.33 -19.99 9.48
CA ASN A 225 -13.10 -21.18 9.87
C ASN A 225 -13.62 -21.11 11.32
N GLU A 226 -12.74 -20.82 12.28
CA GLU A 226 -13.11 -20.64 13.69
C GLU A 226 -13.91 -19.36 13.90
N GLY A 227 -13.59 -18.35 13.10
CA GLY A 227 -14.37 -17.13 12.96
C GLY A 227 -15.80 -17.36 12.46
N LYS A 228 -16.13 -18.55 11.94
CA LYS A 228 -17.44 -18.88 11.32
C LYS A 228 -17.82 -17.83 10.27
N ALA A 229 -16.87 -17.45 9.41
CA ALA A 229 -17.15 -16.53 8.32
C ALA A 229 -18.15 -17.17 7.33
N ASP A 230 -19.10 -16.38 6.85
CA ASP A 230 -19.99 -16.75 5.75
C ASP A 230 -19.28 -16.62 4.40
N LEU A 231 -18.33 -15.67 4.32
CA LEU A 231 -17.54 -15.36 3.13
C LEU A 231 -16.04 -15.22 3.47
N PHE A 232 -15.17 -15.63 2.55
CA PHE A 232 -13.74 -15.38 2.59
C PHE A 232 -13.29 -14.66 1.30
N ILE A 233 -12.63 -13.52 1.44
CA ILE A 233 -12.17 -12.67 0.32
C ILE A 233 -10.68 -12.38 0.52
N SER A 234 -9.83 -13.05 -0.25
CA SER A 234 -8.39 -12.76 -0.29
C SER A 234 -8.08 -11.75 -1.38
N ILE A 235 -7.24 -10.76 -1.08
CA ILE A 235 -6.92 -9.62 -1.93
C ILE A 235 -5.43 -9.64 -2.24
N HIS A 236 -5.10 -9.71 -3.54
CA HIS A 236 -3.77 -9.87 -4.12
C HIS A 236 -3.55 -8.89 -5.29
N ALA A 237 -2.30 -8.73 -5.71
CA ALA A 237 -1.92 -7.99 -6.92
C ALA A 237 -0.83 -8.77 -7.68
N ASN A 238 -1.18 -9.20 -8.89
CA ASN A 238 -0.51 -10.26 -9.61
C ASN A 238 0.86 -9.85 -10.18
N ILE A 239 1.69 -10.83 -10.48
CA ILE A 239 2.93 -10.67 -11.25
C ILE A 239 2.90 -11.69 -12.39
N SER A 240 3.16 -11.23 -13.61
CA SER A 240 3.55 -12.08 -14.72
C SER A 240 5.08 -11.97 -14.89
N PRO A 241 5.87 -12.98 -14.48
CA PRO A 241 7.34 -12.84 -14.41
C PRO A 241 8.04 -12.68 -15.76
N SER A 242 7.41 -13.14 -16.84
CA SER A 242 8.01 -13.23 -18.18
C SER A 242 7.28 -12.42 -19.25
N ASP A 243 6.23 -11.68 -18.87
CA ASP A 243 5.41 -10.89 -19.79
C ASP A 243 4.83 -9.69 -19.03
N ASP A 244 5.37 -8.50 -19.30
CA ASP A 244 4.94 -7.23 -18.71
C ASP A 244 3.79 -6.57 -19.49
N SER A 245 3.33 -7.17 -20.60
CA SER A 245 2.16 -6.70 -21.36
C SER A 245 0.83 -7.15 -20.74
N VAL A 246 0.87 -8.15 -19.84
CA VAL A 246 -0.31 -8.68 -19.15
C VAL A 246 -0.95 -7.62 -18.26
N VAL A 247 -2.24 -7.37 -18.47
CA VAL A 247 -3.05 -6.41 -17.69
C VAL A 247 -4.42 -6.98 -17.33
N GLY A 248 -5.02 -6.42 -16.28
CA GLY A 248 -6.43 -6.59 -15.90
C GLY A 248 -6.66 -7.36 -14.60
N SER A 249 -7.87 -7.24 -14.05
CA SER A 249 -8.29 -7.96 -12.85
C SER A 249 -8.79 -9.36 -13.19
N GLU A 250 -8.37 -10.34 -12.40
CA GLU A 250 -8.91 -11.71 -12.38
C GLU A 250 -9.29 -12.12 -10.96
N GLY A 251 -10.01 -13.22 -10.84
CA GLY A 251 -10.25 -13.83 -9.54
C GLY A 251 -10.35 -15.34 -9.64
N PHE A 252 -10.03 -16.02 -8.54
CA PHE A 252 -9.94 -17.46 -8.45
C PHE A 252 -10.94 -18.01 -7.42
N PHE A 253 -11.58 -19.12 -7.78
CA PHE A 253 -12.50 -19.85 -6.91
C PHE A 253 -12.26 -21.36 -6.96
N ASN A 254 -12.61 -22.05 -5.89
CA ASN A 254 -12.66 -23.51 -5.84
C ASN A 254 -13.83 -24.01 -6.71
N GLU A 255 -13.55 -24.85 -7.71
CA GLU A 255 -14.55 -25.25 -8.71
C GLU A 255 -15.76 -26.02 -8.16
N SER A 256 -15.64 -26.59 -6.95
CA SER A 256 -16.73 -27.26 -6.25
C SER A 256 -17.80 -26.31 -5.69
N SER A 257 -17.57 -24.99 -5.72
CA SER A 257 -18.48 -23.98 -5.15
C SER A 257 -18.95 -22.97 -6.20
N GLU A 258 -20.16 -23.18 -6.72
CA GLU A 258 -20.81 -22.25 -7.66
C GLU A 258 -21.13 -20.89 -6.99
N SER A 259 -21.36 -20.85 -5.67
CA SER A 259 -21.49 -19.60 -4.91
C SER A 259 -20.16 -18.82 -4.91
N SER A 260 -19.02 -19.51 -4.77
CA SER A 260 -17.69 -18.88 -4.84
C SER A 260 -17.39 -18.33 -6.23
N LYS A 261 -17.82 -19.04 -7.29
CA LYS A 261 -17.78 -18.52 -8.66
C LYS A 261 -18.61 -17.25 -8.82
N ARG A 262 -19.85 -17.21 -8.34
CA ARG A 262 -20.72 -16.03 -8.43
C ARG A 262 -20.21 -14.85 -7.61
N LEU A 263 -19.65 -15.07 -6.41
CA LEU A 263 -18.94 -14.04 -5.65
C LEU A 263 -17.77 -13.48 -6.46
N THR A 264 -16.90 -14.35 -6.98
CA THR A 264 -15.73 -13.94 -7.78
C THR A 264 -16.14 -13.13 -9.01
N GLN A 265 -17.18 -13.57 -9.72
CA GLN A 265 -17.75 -12.84 -10.87
C GLN A 265 -18.29 -11.46 -10.48
N ALA A 266 -18.95 -11.34 -9.32
CA ALA A 266 -19.47 -10.06 -8.84
C ALA A 266 -18.35 -9.07 -8.48
N LEU A 267 -17.28 -9.54 -7.82
CA LEU A 267 -16.13 -8.72 -7.44
C LEU A 267 -15.30 -8.29 -8.66
N VAL A 268 -14.91 -9.22 -9.53
CA VAL A 268 -14.16 -8.89 -10.77
C VAL A 268 -15.00 -8.01 -11.68
N GLY A 269 -16.30 -8.28 -11.83
CA GLY A 269 -17.21 -7.47 -12.63
C GLY A 269 -17.30 -6.02 -12.13
N ALA A 270 -17.27 -5.79 -10.82
CA ALA A 270 -17.26 -4.45 -10.24
C ALA A 270 -15.91 -3.73 -10.43
N LEU A 271 -14.77 -4.42 -10.31
CA LEU A 271 -13.46 -3.84 -10.65
C LEU A 271 -13.40 -3.38 -12.12
N VAL A 272 -13.97 -4.16 -13.03
CA VAL A 272 -14.07 -3.81 -14.45
C VAL A 272 -14.99 -2.60 -14.66
N SER A 273 -16.22 -2.61 -14.12
CA SER A 273 -17.20 -1.54 -14.40
C SER A 273 -16.91 -0.23 -13.68
N GLU A 274 -16.47 -0.27 -12.42
CA GLU A 274 -16.26 0.93 -11.61
C GLU A 274 -14.84 1.50 -11.80
N VAL A 275 -13.80 0.65 -11.79
CA VAL A 275 -12.38 1.08 -11.80
C VAL A 275 -11.78 1.12 -13.22
N GLY A 276 -12.46 0.54 -14.21
CA GLY A 276 -11.96 0.44 -15.58
C GLY A 276 -10.70 -0.43 -15.65
N MET A 277 -10.73 -1.60 -15.01
CA MET A 277 -9.71 -2.64 -15.19
C MET A 277 -10.04 -3.50 -16.41
N ALA A 278 -9.01 -4.01 -17.11
CA ALA A 278 -9.24 -4.99 -18.16
C ALA A 278 -9.83 -6.28 -17.56
N ASN A 279 -10.81 -6.89 -18.25
CA ASN A 279 -11.52 -8.04 -17.71
C ASN A 279 -10.81 -9.34 -18.07
N ARG A 280 -10.25 -10.03 -17.07
CA ARG A 280 -9.67 -11.36 -17.21
C ARG A 280 -10.57 -12.47 -16.65
N GLY A 281 -11.69 -12.10 -16.02
CA GLY A 281 -12.75 -12.99 -15.57
C GLY A 281 -12.49 -13.73 -14.25
N ALA A 282 -13.54 -14.42 -13.80
CA ALA A 282 -13.47 -15.38 -12.70
C ALA A 282 -13.04 -16.74 -13.25
N LYS A 283 -12.02 -17.34 -12.65
CA LYS A 283 -11.36 -18.57 -13.09
C LYS A 283 -11.45 -19.63 -12.00
N LYS A 284 -11.60 -20.89 -12.42
CA LYS A 284 -11.32 -22.03 -11.53
C LYS A 284 -9.87 -21.94 -11.08
N ASP A 285 -9.58 -22.11 -9.80
CA ASP A 285 -8.20 -22.17 -9.33
C ASP A 285 -7.53 -23.48 -9.78
N PRO A 286 -6.47 -23.44 -10.61
CA PRO A 286 -5.77 -24.66 -11.04
C PRO A 286 -4.71 -25.11 -10.03
N ARG A 287 -4.41 -24.31 -8.99
CA ARG A 287 -3.28 -24.52 -8.07
C ARG A 287 -3.65 -25.27 -6.80
N GLY A 288 -4.94 -25.34 -6.45
CA GLY A 288 -5.39 -25.88 -5.17
C GLY A 288 -5.00 -24.99 -3.98
N LEU A 289 -5.02 -23.66 -4.18
CA LEU A 289 -4.66 -22.63 -3.20
C LEU A 289 -5.27 -22.95 -1.83
N ARG A 290 -4.40 -22.97 -0.81
CA ARG A 290 -4.76 -23.43 0.54
C ARG A 290 -5.92 -22.63 1.15
N VAL A 291 -5.94 -21.32 0.90
CA VAL A 291 -7.00 -20.40 1.33
C VAL A 291 -8.33 -20.55 0.58
N LEU A 292 -8.39 -21.30 -0.53
CA LEU A 292 -9.63 -21.63 -1.27
C LEU A 292 -10.05 -23.09 -1.09
N THR A 293 -9.14 -23.97 -0.67
CA THR A 293 -9.37 -25.42 -0.53
C THR A 293 -9.55 -25.88 0.91
N LYS A 294 -9.15 -25.08 1.91
CA LYS A 294 -9.27 -25.41 3.35
C LYS A 294 -10.21 -24.51 4.15
N THR A 295 -10.65 -23.39 3.57
CA THR A 295 -11.80 -22.62 4.06
C THR A 295 -13.10 -23.38 3.84
N LYS A 296 -14.04 -23.28 4.78
CA LYS A 296 -15.31 -24.04 4.78
C LYS A 296 -16.50 -23.28 4.19
N MET A 297 -16.32 -22.01 3.86
CA MET A 297 -17.36 -21.10 3.38
C MET A 297 -17.12 -20.68 1.92
N THR A 298 -18.02 -19.87 1.36
CA THR A 298 -17.87 -19.29 0.02
C THR A 298 -16.60 -18.42 -0.02
N ALA A 299 -15.64 -18.77 -0.87
CA ALA A 299 -14.26 -18.27 -0.82
C ALA A 299 -13.74 -17.83 -2.19
N THR A 300 -13.06 -16.69 -2.24
CA THR A 300 -12.47 -16.12 -3.46
C THR A 300 -11.11 -15.50 -3.18
N LEU A 301 -10.23 -15.52 -4.19
CA LEU A 301 -9.01 -14.71 -4.23
C LEU A 301 -9.11 -13.77 -5.43
N ILE A 302 -8.90 -12.48 -5.22
CA ILE A 302 -9.00 -11.44 -6.24
C ILE A 302 -7.61 -10.86 -6.53
N GLU A 303 -7.21 -10.91 -7.79
CA GLU A 303 -6.05 -10.21 -8.33
C GLU A 303 -6.51 -8.83 -8.82
N LEU A 304 -6.08 -7.77 -8.14
CA LEU A 304 -6.52 -6.40 -8.46
C LEU A 304 -6.05 -5.94 -9.85
N GLY A 305 -4.87 -6.36 -10.28
CA GLY A 305 -4.20 -6.05 -11.55
C GLY A 305 -2.76 -6.59 -11.53
N PHE A 306 -1.95 -6.27 -12.53
CA PHE A 306 -0.58 -6.80 -12.68
C PHE A 306 0.49 -5.76 -12.32
N LEU A 307 1.28 -6.04 -11.28
CA LEU A 307 2.46 -5.25 -10.89
C LEU A 307 3.63 -5.41 -11.86
N SER A 308 3.66 -6.46 -12.70
CA SER A 308 4.68 -6.59 -13.75
C SER A 308 4.50 -5.53 -14.84
N ASN A 309 3.25 -5.16 -15.17
CA ASN A 309 2.97 -4.09 -16.11
C ASN A 309 3.19 -2.71 -15.47
N LYS A 310 4.01 -1.86 -16.10
CA LYS A 310 4.37 -0.54 -15.56
C LYS A 310 3.16 0.40 -15.37
N ALA A 311 2.19 0.37 -16.29
CA ALA A 311 1.02 1.24 -16.21
C ALA A 311 0.04 0.78 -15.12
N GLU A 312 -0.18 -0.53 -14.98
CA GLU A 312 -0.98 -1.07 -13.88
C GLU A 312 -0.28 -0.94 -12.52
N ALA A 313 1.03 -1.16 -12.42
CA ALA A 313 1.77 -0.90 -11.18
C ALA A 313 1.62 0.55 -10.69
N LEU A 314 1.83 1.53 -11.59
CA LEU A 314 1.62 2.94 -11.28
C LEU A 314 0.16 3.26 -10.93
N LYS A 315 -0.82 2.63 -11.58
CA LYS A 315 -2.26 2.76 -11.27
C LYS A 315 -2.58 2.20 -9.88
N LEU A 316 -2.13 0.97 -9.59
CA LEU A 316 -2.35 0.24 -8.33
C LEU A 316 -1.68 0.90 -7.12
N ASN A 317 -0.56 1.60 -7.32
CA ASN A 317 0.16 2.29 -6.24
C ASN A 317 -0.51 3.59 -5.77
N ARG A 318 -1.50 4.14 -6.50
CA ARG A 318 -2.17 5.37 -6.11
C ARG A 318 -3.26 5.14 -5.05
N THR A 319 -3.26 5.98 -4.02
CA THR A 319 -4.27 5.99 -2.95
C THR A 319 -5.70 6.08 -3.50
N ASP A 320 -5.95 6.97 -4.47
CA ASP A 320 -7.28 7.16 -5.09
C ASP A 320 -7.85 5.88 -5.74
N THR A 321 -6.96 5.06 -6.28
CA THR A 321 -7.29 3.87 -7.05
C THR A 321 -7.47 2.68 -6.13
N GLN A 322 -6.64 2.55 -5.10
CA GLN A 322 -6.83 1.57 -4.01
C GLN A 322 -8.19 1.81 -3.33
N GLU A 323 -8.54 3.08 -3.08
CA GLU A 323 -9.86 3.41 -2.53
C GLU A 323 -11.00 3.02 -3.45
N LYS A 324 -10.91 3.38 -4.73
CA LYS A 324 -11.90 3.04 -5.74
C LYS A 324 -12.05 1.53 -5.95
N MET A 325 -10.95 0.77 -5.80
CA MET A 325 -10.97 -0.70 -5.82
C MET A 325 -11.70 -1.28 -4.62
N ALA A 326 -11.48 -0.77 -3.40
CA ALA A 326 -12.24 -1.22 -2.24
C ALA A 326 -13.74 -0.88 -2.36
N ASP A 327 -14.07 0.30 -2.88
CA ASP A 327 -15.46 0.71 -3.12
C ASP A 327 -16.14 -0.19 -4.18
N ALA A 328 -15.41 -0.56 -5.23
CA ALA A 328 -15.87 -1.50 -6.25
C ALA A 328 -16.06 -2.92 -5.69
N LEU A 329 -15.11 -3.44 -4.91
CA LEU A 329 -15.24 -4.73 -4.23
C LEU A 329 -16.45 -4.74 -3.28
N PHE A 330 -16.67 -3.66 -2.54
CA PHE A 330 -17.86 -3.52 -1.69
C PHE A 330 -19.15 -3.50 -2.51
N ALA A 331 -19.21 -2.78 -3.64
CA ALA A 331 -20.37 -2.77 -4.52
C ALA A 331 -20.67 -4.15 -5.13
N GLY A 332 -19.64 -4.89 -5.57
CA GLY A 332 -19.73 -6.27 -6.03
C GLY A 332 -20.23 -7.22 -4.93
N LEU A 333 -19.73 -7.05 -3.71
CA LEU A 333 -20.12 -7.83 -2.54
C LEU A 333 -21.59 -7.59 -2.13
N VAL A 334 -22.05 -6.33 -2.11
CA VAL A 334 -23.47 -6.00 -1.85
C VAL A 334 -24.37 -6.56 -2.96
N LYS A 335 -23.92 -6.53 -4.22
CA LYS A 335 -24.64 -7.16 -5.34
C LYS A 335 -24.75 -8.67 -5.15
N PHE A 336 -23.67 -9.34 -4.74
CA PHE A 336 -23.68 -10.76 -4.40
C PHE A 336 -24.63 -11.06 -3.23
N ALA A 337 -24.50 -10.36 -2.10
CA ALA A 337 -25.29 -10.60 -0.89
C ALA A 337 -26.81 -10.40 -1.09
N ARG A 338 -27.21 -9.54 -2.03
CA ARG A 338 -28.63 -9.39 -2.45
C ARG A 338 -29.11 -10.50 -3.38
N ALA A 339 -28.22 -11.09 -4.19
CA ALA A 339 -28.53 -12.18 -5.11
C ALA A 339 -28.52 -13.56 -4.42
N GLU A 340 -27.68 -13.73 -3.40
CA GLU A 340 -27.62 -14.90 -2.52
C GLU A 340 -27.82 -14.46 -1.05
N PRO A 341 -29.06 -14.10 -0.63
CA PRO A 341 -29.32 -13.73 0.75
C PRO A 341 -28.99 -14.88 1.69
N LYS A 342 -28.33 -14.56 2.81
CA LYS A 342 -28.14 -15.51 3.91
C LYS A 342 -29.51 -16.01 4.37
N ALA A 343 -29.68 -17.33 4.45
CA ALA A 343 -30.89 -17.94 4.97
C ALA A 343 -31.23 -17.31 6.33
N SER A 344 -32.45 -16.80 6.47
CA SER A 344 -32.85 -16.07 7.67
C SER A 344 -32.76 -16.98 8.88
N VAL A 345 -31.85 -16.68 9.81
CA VAL A 345 -31.88 -17.26 11.15
C VAL A 345 -33.20 -16.81 11.77
N SER A 346 -34.12 -17.76 11.98
CA SER A 346 -35.34 -17.53 12.74
C SER A 346 -34.95 -16.99 14.11
N ARG A 347 -35.49 -15.82 14.45
CA ARG A 347 -35.27 -15.17 15.76
C ARG A 347 -35.91 -15.97 16.89
#